data_AF-A0A4S4BCU7-F1
#
_entry.id   AF-A0A4S4BCU7-F1
#
_cell.length_a   1.000
_cell.length_b   1.000
_cell.length_c   1.000
_cell.angle_alpha   90.00
_cell.angle_beta   90.00
_cell.angle_gamma   90.00
#
_symmetry.space_group_name_H-M   'P 1'
#
loop_
_entity.id
_entity.type
_entity.pdbx_description
1 polymer ?
#
loop_
_entity_poly.entity_id
_entity_poly.type
_entity_poly.pdbx_seq_one_letter_code
_entity_poly.pdbx_strand_id
1 'polypeptide(L)'
;MSNPTVTVKIRDALKFAQARAEKFSRTQQLEIGTDLFIRIAPGGRRFLLFCLDGEPDGANARAIAATLGLIDPQYGWHQGATLRSLTVVEAGSAVVAEAAETEKTED
;
A
#
# COMPACT_ATOMS: atom_id res chain seq x y z
N MET A 1 -13.48 20.04 18.06
CA MET A 1 -14.55 19.86 17.05
C MET A 1 -14.38 18.49 16.45
N SER A 2 -15.35 17.58 16.60
CA SER A 2 -15.31 16.29 15.90
C SER A 2 -15.62 16.53 14.43
N ASN A 3 -14.71 16.19 13.53
CA ASN A 3 -15.02 16.16 12.11
C ASN A 3 -16.15 15.14 11.88
N PRO A 4 -17.19 15.45 11.11
CA PRO A 4 -18.26 14.50 10.83
C PRO A 4 -17.66 13.26 10.14
N THR A 5 -17.96 12.08 10.68
CA THR A 5 -17.62 10.80 10.04
C THR A 5 -18.68 10.49 8.99
N VAL A 6 -18.24 10.23 7.77
CA VAL A 6 -19.12 9.87 6.65
C VAL A 6 -18.77 8.45 6.22
N THR A 7 -19.79 7.62 6.02
CA THR A 7 -19.60 6.29 5.44
C THR A 7 -19.42 6.42 3.94
N VAL A 8 -18.32 5.88 3.41
CA VAL A 8 -18.01 5.85 1.97
C VAL A 8 -17.77 4.42 1.52
N LYS A 9 -17.93 4.17 0.22
CA LYS A 9 -17.52 2.88 -0.35
C LYS A 9 -16.00 2.79 -0.32
N ILE A 10 -15.47 1.64 0.06
CA ILE A 10 -14.02 1.43 0.14
C ILE A 10 -13.30 1.69 -1.19
N ARG A 11 -13.96 1.37 -2.31
CA ARG A 11 -13.46 1.65 -3.66
C ARG A 11 -13.21 3.15 -3.89
N ASP A 12 -14.09 3.99 -3.38
CA ASP A 12 -13.99 5.44 -3.56
C ASP A 12 -12.88 6.01 -2.67
N ALA A 13 -12.75 5.50 -1.45
CA ALA A 13 -11.66 5.84 -0.55
C ALA A 13 -10.28 5.49 -1.14
N LEU A 14 -10.15 4.29 -1.73
CA LEU A 14 -8.91 3.84 -2.38
C LEU A 14 -8.55 4.72 -3.58
N LYS A 15 -9.52 5.02 -4.47
CA LYS A 15 -9.29 5.90 -5.62
C LYS A 15 -8.95 7.33 -5.22
N PHE A 16 -9.61 7.84 -4.18
CA PHE A 16 -9.30 9.16 -3.63
C PHE A 16 -7.88 9.23 -3.08
N ALA A 17 -7.47 8.21 -2.32
CA ALA A 17 -6.11 8.11 -1.81
C ALA A 17 -5.08 7.97 -2.93
N GLN A 18 -5.36 7.18 -3.97
CA GLN A 18 -4.49 7.07 -5.15
C GLN A 18 -4.28 8.44 -5.82
N ALA A 19 -5.37 9.15 -6.11
CA ALA A 19 -5.32 10.47 -6.72
C ALA A 19 -4.54 11.48 -5.87
N ARG A 20 -4.62 11.38 -4.53
CA ARG A 20 -3.81 12.21 -3.62
C ARG A 20 -2.34 11.81 -3.63
N ALA A 21 -2.03 10.52 -3.67
CA ALA A 21 -0.66 10.02 -3.70
C ALA A 21 0.07 10.48 -4.98
N GLU A 22 -0.65 10.51 -6.09
CA GLU A 22 -0.19 11.08 -7.35
C GLU A 22 -0.08 12.61 -7.28
N LYS A 23 -1.18 13.30 -6.93
CA LYS A 23 -1.24 14.78 -6.95
C LYS A 23 -0.23 15.45 -6.03
N PHE A 24 0.02 14.87 -4.86
CA PHE A 24 0.86 15.48 -3.83
C PHE A 24 2.21 14.80 -3.67
N SER A 25 2.51 13.76 -4.45
CA SER A 25 3.73 12.97 -4.34
C SER A 25 4.02 12.53 -2.90
N ARG A 26 2.99 12.10 -2.17
CA ARG A 26 3.07 11.71 -0.75
C ARG A 26 2.38 10.37 -0.53
N THR A 27 2.98 9.52 0.28
CA THR A 27 2.35 8.28 0.73
C THR A 27 1.00 8.57 1.38
N GLN A 28 -0.05 7.86 0.97
CA GLN A 28 -1.35 7.89 1.62
C GLN A 28 -1.56 6.56 2.36
N GLN A 29 -1.83 6.64 3.66
CA GLN A 29 -2.15 5.46 4.49
C GLN A 29 -3.64 5.44 4.78
N LEU A 30 -4.26 4.26 4.65
CA LEU A 30 -5.64 4.01 5.04
C LEU A 30 -5.72 2.74 5.87
N GLU A 31 -6.57 2.77 6.88
CA GLU A 31 -7.12 1.59 7.53
C GLU A 31 -8.39 1.20 6.76
N ILE A 32 -8.40 0.00 6.21
CA ILE A 32 -9.45 -0.49 5.29
C ILE A 32 -10.23 -1.69 5.84
N GLY A 33 -9.92 -2.09 7.07
CA GLY A 33 -10.56 -3.14 7.85
C GLY A 33 -10.02 -3.13 9.29
N THR A 34 -10.51 -4.02 10.14
CA THR A 34 -10.20 -4.04 11.58
C THR A 34 -8.72 -4.18 11.92
N ASP A 35 -7.94 -4.82 11.06
CA ASP A 35 -6.48 -4.91 11.18
C ASP A 35 -5.82 -4.96 9.79
N LEU A 36 -6.34 -4.19 8.85
CA LEU A 36 -5.85 -4.19 7.48
C LEU A 36 -5.55 -2.77 7.03
N PHE A 37 -4.29 -2.54 6.69
CA PHE A 37 -3.77 -1.24 6.34
C PHE A 37 -3.16 -1.27 4.94
N ILE A 38 -3.36 -0.19 4.21
CA ILE A 38 -2.73 0.04 2.91
C ILE A 38 -1.93 1.34 2.96
N ARG A 39 -0.71 1.31 2.42
CA ARG A 39 0.09 2.49 2.08
C ARG A 39 0.23 2.58 0.58
N ILE A 40 -0.43 3.56 -0.04
CA ILE A 40 -0.25 3.87 -1.46
C ILE A 40 0.91 4.86 -1.56
N ALA A 41 1.98 4.47 -2.26
CA ALA A 41 3.17 5.30 -2.35
C ALA A 41 2.98 6.48 -3.33
N PRO A 42 3.89 7.47 -3.33
CA PRO A 42 3.89 8.56 -4.30
C PRO A 42 3.75 8.06 -5.74
N GLY A 43 2.97 8.77 -6.55
CA GLY A 43 2.64 8.38 -7.93
C GLY A 43 1.47 7.41 -8.05
N GLY A 44 1.01 6.76 -6.97
CA GLY A 44 -0.24 6.01 -6.97
C GLY A 44 -0.23 4.69 -7.74
N ARG A 45 0.93 4.23 -8.23
CA ARG A 45 1.10 2.99 -9.01
C ARG A 45 1.73 1.83 -8.24
N ARG A 46 1.95 2.02 -6.94
CA ARG A 46 2.45 0.97 -6.03
C ARG A 46 1.85 1.12 -4.64
N PHE A 47 1.67 0.01 -3.94
CA PHE A 47 1.21 0.03 -2.56
C PHE A 47 1.81 -1.11 -1.73
N LEU A 48 1.79 -0.92 -0.42
CA LEU A 48 2.08 -1.92 0.59
C LEU A 48 0.78 -2.25 1.32
N LEU A 49 0.46 -3.54 1.46
CA LEU A 49 -0.65 -4.05 2.25
C LEU A 49 -0.09 -4.78 3.48
N PHE A 50 -0.61 -4.54 4.66
CA PHE A 50 -0.14 -5.18 5.90
C PHE A 50 -1.22 -5.24 6.97
N CYS A 51 -1.05 -6.19 7.89
CA CYS A 51 -1.80 -6.30 9.15
C CYS A 51 -0.85 -5.97 10.30
N LEU A 52 -1.36 -5.43 11.41
CA LEU A 52 -0.53 -5.25 12.61
C LEU A 52 -0.29 -6.58 13.32
N ASP A 53 -1.23 -7.51 13.21
CA ASP A 53 -1.11 -8.89 13.66
C ASP A 53 -1.37 -9.88 12.51
N GLY A 54 -0.41 -10.75 12.23
CA GLY A 54 -0.50 -11.77 11.17
C GLY A 54 -0.08 -11.31 9.77
N GLU A 55 -0.75 -11.86 8.75
CA GLU A 55 -0.41 -11.67 7.33
C GLU A 55 -1.61 -11.15 6.52
N PRO A 56 -1.39 -10.20 5.59
CA PRO A 56 -2.43 -9.77 4.66
C PRO A 56 -2.72 -10.84 3.61
N ASP A 57 -4.00 -11.00 3.26
CA ASP A 57 -4.42 -11.93 2.20
C ASP A 57 -4.08 -11.40 0.78
N GLY A 58 -3.50 -12.26 -0.05
CA GLY A 58 -3.24 -12.00 -1.46
C GLY A 58 -4.50 -11.74 -2.29
N ALA A 59 -5.67 -12.26 -1.90
CA ALA A 59 -6.93 -11.95 -2.57
C ALA A 59 -7.30 -10.46 -2.40
N ASN A 60 -7.09 -9.90 -1.21
CA ASN A 60 -7.29 -8.47 -0.95
C ASN A 60 -6.33 -7.62 -1.80
N ALA A 61 -5.06 -8.01 -1.86
CA ALA A 61 -4.08 -7.32 -2.70
C ALA A 61 -4.48 -7.30 -4.19
N ARG A 62 -4.98 -8.43 -4.73
CA ARG A 62 -5.48 -8.50 -6.11
C ARG A 62 -6.70 -7.60 -6.33
N ALA A 63 -7.68 -7.62 -5.41
CA ALA A 63 -8.87 -6.79 -5.51
C ALA A 63 -8.56 -5.29 -5.44
N ILE A 64 -7.59 -4.91 -4.60
CA ILE A 64 -7.11 -3.53 -4.49
C ILE A 64 -6.37 -3.13 -5.78
N ALA A 65 -5.46 -3.96 -6.29
CA ALA A 65 -4.75 -3.68 -7.54
C ALA A 65 -5.71 -3.43 -8.71
N ALA A 66 -6.76 -4.26 -8.83
CA ALA A 66 -7.82 -4.07 -9.81
C ALA A 66 -8.61 -2.77 -9.59
N THR A 67 -8.90 -2.42 -8.33
CA THR A 67 -9.58 -1.17 -7.97
C THR A 67 -8.78 0.08 -8.33
N LEU A 68 -7.46 0.02 -8.13
CA LEU A 68 -6.50 1.07 -8.47
C LEU A 68 -6.14 1.09 -9.96
N GLY A 69 -6.62 0.11 -10.74
CA GLY A 69 -6.36 -0.01 -12.16
C GLY A 69 -4.87 -0.16 -12.48
N LEU A 70 -4.13 -0.93 -11.68
CA LEU A 70 -2.73 -1.25 -11.97
C LEU A 70 -2.65 -2.20 -13.18
N ILE A 71 -1.73 -1.92 -14.09
CA ILE A 71 -1.42 -2.70 -15.28
C ILE A 71 -0.28 -3.64 -14.93
N ASP A 72 -0.45 -4.93 -15.23
CA ASP A 72 0.53 -5.98 -14.92
C ASP A 72 1.12 -5.88 -13.49
N PRO A 73 0.26 -5.98 -12.45
CA PRO A 73 0.71 -5.84 -11.07
C PRO A 73 1.63 -6.99 -10.67
N GLN A 74 2.80 -6.64 -10.17
CA GLN A 74 3.78 -7.56 -9.60
C GLN A 74 3.58 -7.62 -8.08
N TYR A 75 3.50 -8.84 -7.55
CA TYR A 75 3.25 -9.10 -6.14
C TYR A 75 4.52 -9.64 -5.48
N GLY A 76 4.95 -9.01 -4.40
CA GLY A 76 6.13 -9.39 -3.64
C GLY A 76 5.84 -9.45 -2.15
N TRP A 77 6.40 -10.43 -1.46
CA TRP A 77 6.40 -10.45 -0.01
C TRP A 77 7.52 -9.58 0.53
N HIS A 78 7.21 -8.77 1.53
CA HIS A 78 8.18 -8.04 2.31
C HIS A 78 8.00 -8.42 3.78
N GLN A 79 9.04 -9.02 4.36
CA GLN A 79 9.11 -9.31 5.79
C GLN A 79 10.02 -8.28 6.45
N GLY A 80 9.42 -7.28 7.10
CA GLY A 80 10.16 -6.44 8.03
C GLY A 80 10.40 -7.18 9.35
N ALA A 81 11.25 -6.62 10.23
CA ALA A 81 11.53 -7.21 11.54
C ALA A 81 10.28 -7.42 12.41
N THR A 82 9.22 -6.63 12.17
CA THR A 82 7.99 -6.62 12.99
C THR A 82 6.69 -6.80 12.21
N LEU A 83 6.70 -6.66 10.88
CA LEU A 83 5.48 -6.68 10.05
C LEU A 83 5.67 -7.55 8.81
N ARG A 84 4.71 -8.44 8.58
CA ARG A 84 4.57 -9.19 7.32
C ARG A 84 3.67 -8.39 6.39
N SER A 85 4.18 -8.12 5.20
CA SER A 85 3.53 -7.20 4.28
C SER A 85 3.63 -7.69 2.84
N LEU A 86 2.66 -7.29 2.03
CA LEU A 86 2.56 -7.63 0.62
C LEU A 86 2.70 -6.35 -0.19
N THR A 87 3.77 -6.28 -0.96
CA THR A 87 4.06 -5.18 -1.87
C THR A 87 3.45 -5.47 -3.22
N VAL A 88 2.77 -4.48 -3.80
CA VAL A 88 2.22 -4.54 -5.15
C VAL A 88 2.71 -3.36 -5.97
N VAL A 89 3.30 -3.64 -7.12
CA VAL A 89 3.90 -2.62 -8.00
C VAL A 89 3.41 -2.84 -9.42
N GLU A 90 2.93 -1.79 -10.07
CA GLU A 90 2.72 -1.82 -11.52
C GLU A 90 4.04 -2.00 -12.27
N ALA A 91 4.07 -2.93 -13.23
CA ALA A 91 5.24 -3.11 -14.10
C ALA A 91 5.62 -1.78 -14.79
N GLY A 92 6.91 -1.44 -14.76
CA GLY A 92 7.42 -0.20 -15.35
C GLY A 92 7.22 1.05 -14.49
N SER A 93 6.54 0.98 -13.35
CA SER A 93 6.56 2.06 -12.36
C SER A 93 7.96 2.16 -11.75
N ALA A 94 8.58 3.35 -11.82
CA ALA A 94 9.90 3.59 -11.21
C ALA A 94 9.88 3.18 -9.74
N VAL A 95 10.66 2.16 -9.39
CA VAL A 95 10.90 1.77 -8.01
C VAL A 95 11.87 2.78 -7.44
N VAL A 96 11.34 3.82 -6.79
CA VAL A 96 12.17 4.54 -5.81
C VAL A 96 12.24 3.61 -4.61
N ALA A 97 13.26 2.75 -4.63
CA ALA A 97 13.62 1.88 -3.53
C ALA A 97 14.00 2.78 -2.37
N GLU A 98 13.08 2.95 -1.43
CA GLU A 98 13.39 3.61 -0.16
C GLU A 98 13.72 2.49 0.83
N ALA A 99 15.01 2.44 1.18
CA ALA A 99 15.64 1.64 2.23
C ALA A 99 15.61 0.10 2.09
N ALA A 100 16.50 -0.42 1.24
CA ALA A 100 17.28 -1.61 1.58
C ALA A 100 18.60 -1.14 2.23
N GLU A 101 18.52 -0.49 3.40
CA GLU A 101 19.68 -0.17 4.22
C GLU A 101 19.45 -0.71 5.63
N THR A 102 19.94 -1.94 5.83
CA THR A 102 20.29 -2.67 7.08
C THR A 102 20.37 -4.12 6.60
N GLU A 103 21.51 -4.81 6.49
CA GLU A 103 22.59 -4.94 7.44
C GLU A 103 23.76 -5.59 6.68
N LYS A 104 24.83 -4.83 6.41
CA LYS A 104 26.18 -5.39 6.20
C LYS A 104 27.01 -4.90 7.37
N THR A 105 26.83 -5.53 8.51
CA THR A 105 27.76 -5.40 9.63
C THR A 105 28.87 -6.42 9.44
N GLU A 106 30.02 -5.87 9.03
CA GLU A 106 31.42 -6.19 9.40
C GLU A 106 31.83 -7.64 9.75
N ASP A 107 32.89 -8.09 9.05
CA ASP A 107 33.92 -9.02 9.57
C ASP A 107 34.86 -8.27 10.54
#